data_AF-A0A4U2ZXF9-F1
#
_entry.id   AF-A0A4U2ZXF9-F1
#
_cell.length_a   1.000
_cell.length_b   1.000
_cell.length_c   1.000
_cell.angle_alpha   90.00
_cell.angle_beta   90.00
_cell.angle_gamma   90.00
#
_symmetry.space_group_name_H-M   'P 1'
#
loop_
_entity.id
_entity.type
_entity.pdbx_description
1 polymer ?
#
loop_
_entity_poly.entity_id
_entity_poly.type
_entity_poly.pdbx_seq_one_letter_code
_entity_poly.pdbx_strand_id
1 'polypeptide(L)'
;MKGIVYVGHGSHLREGNEQFIHFIQSVMKERNERSQKIAFLELTTPTIQDAITETILEGATEIMIVPVLLFAAAHYKRDIP
;
A
#
# COMPACT_ATOMS: atom_id res chain seq x y z
N MET A 1 16.79 1.36 7.64
CA MET A 1 15.63 2.27 7.84
C MET A 1 14.34 1.47 7.69
N LYS A 2 13.27 1.80 8.42
CA LYS A 2 11.96 1.11 8.26
C LYS A 2 11.08 1.88 7.27
N GLY A 3 10.37 1.15 6.40
CA GLY A 3 9.35 1.69 5.51
C GLY A 3 8.00 1.01 5.69
N ILE A 4 6.92 1.64 5.24
CA ILE A 4 5.55 1.09 5.28
C ILE A 4 4.97 1.11 3.86
N VAL A 5 4.34 0.00 3.45
CA VAL A 5 3.54 -0.08 2.23
C VAL A 5 2.11 -0.42 2.59
N TYR A 6 1.18 0.50 2.36
CA TYR A 6 -0.25 0.31 2.58
C TYR A 6 -0.89 -0.26 1.32
N VAL A 7 -1.53 -1.42 1.44
CA VAL A 7 -2.04 -2.18 0.29
C VAL A 7 -3.56 -2.16 0.27
N GLY A 8 -4.12 -1.51 -0.74
CA GLY A 8 -5.54 -1.58 -1.08
C GLY A 8 -5.80 -2.65 -2.14
N HIS A 9 -7.07 -2.98 -2.36
CA HIS A 9 -7.43 -3.91 -3.45
C HIS A 9 -7.22 -3.27 -4.82
N GLY A 10 -7.66 -2.01 -4.96
CA GLY A 10 -7.81 -1.34 -6.25
C GLY A 10 -9.21 -1.58 -6.83
N SER A 11 -9.68 -0.61 -7.61
CA SER A 11 -11.04 -0.56 -8.15
C SER A 11 -11.01 -0.06 -9.60
N HIS A 12 -11.96 -0.54 -10.41
CA HIS A 12 -12.24 0.04 -11.72
C HIS A 12 -12.87 1.44 -11.61
N LEU A 13 -13.54 1.75 -10.50
CA LEU A 13 -14.08 3.08 -10.22
C LEU A 13 -12.98 3.97 -9.66
N ARG A 14 -12.59 4.99 -10.44
CA ARG A 14 -11.54 5.95 -10.07
C ARG A 14 -11.79 6.60 -8.71
N GLU A 15 -13.04 6.96 -8.44
CA GLU A 15 -13.48 7.58 -7.18
C GLU A 15 -13.16 6.70 -5.97
N GLY A 16 -13.30 5.38 -6.09
CA GLY A 16 -12.95 4.43 -5.03
C GLY A 16 -11.46 4.42 -4.72
N ASN A 17 -10.61 4.51 -5.76
CA ASN A 17 -9.16 4.59 -5.57
C ASN A 17 -8.76 5.92 -4.93
N GLU A 18 -9.38 7.04 -5.35
CA GLU A 18 -9.14 8.37 -4.78
C GLU A 18 -9.52 8.44 -3.29
N GLN A 19 -10.67 7.86 -2.92
CA GLN A 19 -11.09 7.77 -1.51
C GLN A 19 -10.09 6.97 -0.66
N PHE A 20 -9.64 5.82 -1.18
CA PHE A 20 -8.62 5.02 -0.51
C PHE A 20 -7.31 5.80 -0.32
N ILE A 21 -6.83 6.47 -1.38
CA ILE A 21 -5.61 7.28 -1.32
C ILE A 21 -5.73 8.38 -0.28
N HIS A 22 -6.84 9.13 -0.27
CA HIS A 22 -7.07 10.19 0.72
C HIS A 22 -7.10 9.65 2.16
N PHE A 23 -7.74 8.49 2.37
CA PHE A 23 -7.73 7.82 3.66
C PHE A 23 -6.31 7.49 4.10
N ILE A 24 -5.50 6.83 3.26
CA ILE A 24 -4.13 6.47 3.63
C ILE A 24 -3.26 7.70 3.85
N GLN A 25 -3.40 8.76 3.05
CA GLN A 25 -2.68 10.01 3.26
C GLN A 25 -2.98 10.64 4.62
N SER A 26 -4.20 10.47 5.15
CA SER A 26 -4.51 10.89 6.53
C SER A 26 -3.77 10.04 7.57
N VAL A 27 -3.69 8.73 7.36
CA VAL A 27 -2.98 7.80 8.25
C VAL A 27 -1.47 8.07 8.26
N MET A 28 -0.89 8.35 7.09
CA MET A 28 0.55 8.60 6.95
C MET A 28 1.04 9.79 7.77
N LYS A 29 0.17 10.79 8.04
CA LYS A 29 0.49 11.96 8.88
C LYS A 29 0.68 11.62 10.35
N GLU A 30 0.10 10.51 10.80
CA GLU A 30 0.18 10.02 12.19
C GLU A 30 1.35 9.05 12.39
N ARG A 31 2.23 8.90 11.39
CA ARG A 31 3.35 7.95 11.39
C ARG A 31 4.68 8.67 11.25
N ASN A 32 5.70 8.15 11.94
CA ASN A 32 7.05 8.73 11.95
C ASN A 32 7.98 8.12 10.90
N GLU A 33 7.58 7.00 10.29
CA GLU A 33 8.32 6.37 9.21
C GLU A 33 8.40 7.32 8.00
N ARG A 34 9.62 7.57 7.52
CA ARG A 34 9.86 8.51 6.42
C ARG A 34 9.47 7.93 5.06
N SER A 35 9.72 6.64 4.87
CA SER A 35 9.35 5.93 3.65
C SER A 35 7.99 5.28 3.86
N GLN A 36 6.96 5.85 3.23
CA GLN A 36 5.60 5.35 3.29
C GLN A 36 5.03 5.38 1.87
N LYS A 37 4.46 4.26 1.40
CA LYS A 37 3.93 4.11 0.04
C LYS A 37 2.52 3.53 0.05
N ILE A 38 1.73 3.90 -0.95
CA ILE A 38 0.43 3.30 -1.25
C ILE A 38 0.66 2.30 -2.38
N ALA A 39 -0.01 1.16 -2.33
CA ALA A 39 0.01 0.16 -3.37
C ALA A 39 -1.36 -0.50 -3.53
N PHE A 40 -1.56 -1.14 -4.68
CA PHE A 40 -2.78 -1.87 -4.99
C PHE A 40 -2.48 -3.31 -5.39
N LEU A 41 -3.40 -4.21 -5.04
CA LEU A 41 -3.36 -5.62 -5.44
C LEU A 41 -3.56 -5.76 -6.95
N GLU A 42 -4.57 -5.07 -7.49
CA GLU A 42 -4.96 -5.16 -8.88
C GLU A 42 -5.71 -3.91 -9.36
N LEU A 43 -6.09 -3.90 -10.64
CA LEU A 43 -6.95 -2.91 -11.32
C LEU A 43 -6.37 -1.49 -11.46
N THR A 44 -5.39 -1.12 -10.65
CA THR A 44 -4.77 0.20 -10.65
C THR A 44 -3.31 0.12 -10.19
N THR A 45 -2.62 1.25 -10.27
CA THR A 45 -1.20 1.39 -9.95
C THR A 45 -1.00 2.49 -8.90
N PRO A 46 0.10 2.47 -8.15
CA PRO A 46 1.25 1.53 -8.21
C PRO A 46 0.94 0.13 -7.65
N THR A 47 1.63 -0.90 -8.15
CA THR A 47 1.53 -2.27 -7.63
C THR A 47 2.32 -2.41 -6.31
N ILE A 48 2.11 -3.51 -5.59
CA ILE A 48 2.91 -3.83 -4.39
C ILE A 48 4.40 -3.90 -4.73
N GLN A 49 4.77 -4.50 -5.86
CA GLN A 49 6.16 -4.62 -6.28
C GLN A 49 6.79 -3.26 -6.58
N ASP A 50 6.05 -2.34 -7.20
CA ASP A 50 6.52 -0.99 -7.48
C ASP A 50 6.82 -0.24 -6.17
N ALA A 51 5.87 -0.29 -5.22
CA ALA A 51 5.99 0.39 -3.93
C ALA A 51 7.11 -0.20 -3.07
N ILE A 52 7.29 -1.52 -3.06
CA ILE A 52 8.41 -2.18 -2.37
C ILE A 52 9.74 -1.76 -3.00
N THR A 53 9.84 -1.78 -4.33
CA THR A 53 11.06 -1.40 -5.04
C THR A 53 11.45 0.03 -4.73
N GLU A 54 10.51 0.96 -4.77
CA GLU A 54 10.75 2.36 -4.43
C GLU A 54 11.19 2.53 -2.96
N THR A 55 10.54 1.81 -2.04
CA THR A 55 10.89 1.81 -0.61
C THR A 55 12.32 1.28 -0.37
N ILE A 56 12.74 0.26 -1.11
CA ILE A 56 14.12 -0.26 -1.09
C ILE A 56 15.10 0.79 -1.62
N LEU A 57 14.78 1.44 -2.74
CA LEU A 57 15.63 2.48 -3.33
C LEU A 57 15.81 3.70 -2.41
N GLU A 58 14.84 3.98 -1.54
CA GLU A 58 14.94 4.99 -0.49
C GLU A 58 15.84 4.57 0.69
N GLY A 59 16.35 3.33 0.70
CA GLY A 59 17.27 2.80 1.72
C GLY A 59 16.57 2.06 2.86
N ALA A 60 15.32 1.63 2.66
CA ALA A 60 14.65 0.76 3.63
C ALA A 60 15.35 -0.60 3.69
N THR A 61 15.55 -1.09 4.91
CA THR A 61 16.14 -2.41 5.21
C THR A 61 15.11 -3.33 5.86
N GLU A 62 13.94 -2.80 6.22
CA GLU A 62 12.80 -3.48 6.80
C GLU A 62 11.54 -2.78 6.26
N ILE A 63 10.58 -3.55 5.74
CA ILE A 63 9.37 -3.01 5.12
C ILE A 63 8.16 -3.69 5.77
N MET A 64 7.28 -2.88 6.35
CA MET A 64 6.00 -3.33 6.87
C MET A 64 4.95 -3.27 5.76
N ILE A 65 4.37 -4.41 5.41
CA ILE A 65 3.22 -4.47 4.51
C ILE A 65 1.95 -4.40 5.35
N VAL A 66 1.09 -3.42 5.08
CA VAL A 66 -0.15 -3.17 5.81
C VAL A 66 -1.34 -3.33 4.87
N PRO A 67 -2.01 -4.48 4.88
CA PRO A 67 -3.19 -4.69 4.07
C PRO A 67 -4.39 -3.96 4.65
N VAL A 68 -4.94 -3.02 3.89
CA VAL A 68 -6.06 -2.19 4.32
C VAL A 68 -7.31 -2.67 3.60
N LEU A 69 -7.85 -3.78 4.11
CA LEU A 69 -8.99 -4.49 3.55
C LEU A 69 -10.00 -4.76 4.66
N LEU A 70 -11.29 -4.49 4.40
CA LEU A 70 -12.37 -4.79 5.35
C LEU A 70 -12.64 -6.30 5.45
N PHE A 71 -12.50 -6.99 4.32
CA PHE A 71 -12.66 -8.43 4.21
C PHE A 71 -11.46 -9.01 3.48
N ALA A 72 -11.20 -10.30 3.68
CA ALA A 72 -10.22 -10.98 2.86
C ALA A 72 -10.65 -10.89 1.39
N ALA A 73 -9.83 -10.27 0.54
CA ALA A 73 -9.93 -10.47 -0.89
C ALA A 73 -9.82 -11.97 -1.17
N ALA A 74 -10.52 -12.49 -2.17
CA ALA A 74 -10.55 -13.93 -2.47
C ALA A 74 -9.13 -14.55 -2.59
N HIS A 75 -8.13 -13.74 -2.90
CA HIS A 75 -6.74 -14.12 -3.04
C HIS A 75 -5.78 -13.48 -2.02
N TYR A 76 -6.26 -12.74 -1.03
CA TYR A 76 -5.45 -11.97 -0.08
C TYR A 76 -4.29 -12.77 0.56
N LYS A 77 -4.58 -13.99 1.06
CA LYS A 77 -3.57 -14.87 1.69
C LYS A 77 -2.52 -15.41 0.72
N ARG A 78 -2.77 -15.34 -0.59
CA ARG A 78 -1.86 -15.81 -1.64
C ARG A 78 -1.07 -14.64 -2.23
N ASP A 79 -1.72 -13.48 -2.34
CA ASP A 79 -1.21 -12.35 -3.10
C ASP A 79 -0.44 -11.35 -2.22
N ILE A 80 -0.59 -11.44 -0.89
CA ILE A 80 0.25 -10.74 0.08
C ILE A 80 0.98 -11.79 0.93
N PRO A 81 2.30 -12.00 0.72
CA PRO A 81 3.08 -13.00 1.45
C PRO A 81 3.27 -12.66 2.92
#